data_AF-A0AAF0L6M2-F1
#
_entry.id   AF-A0AAF0L6M2-F1
#
_cell.length_a   1.000
_cell.length_b   1.000
_cell.length_c   1.000
_cell.angle_alpha   90.00
_cell.angle_beta   90.00
_cell.angle_gamma   90.00
#
_symmetry.space_group_name_H-M   'P 1'
#
loop_
_entity.id
_entity.type
_entity.pdbx_description
1 polymer ?
#
loop_
_entity_poly.entity_id
_entity_poly.type
_entity_poly.pdbx_seq_one_letter_code
_entity_poly.pdbx_strand_id
1 'polypeptide(L)'
;MSDEHASTRPEEDAARLGLVVVGEAAALHSGDESALDASEENIRETVDGLVDEPLTPRQEEVVQRLASAGGTLTAGLSGALAAQTGRSVDDVLEGAARSIVWQERMAADRDRHDAELAEGLPEQHDADGHDADPRSARQHEREPEQRRVSDDQRQRSGEDTRRDTEDTADERRRPGSDDRRHPRSDDR
;
A
#
# COMPACT_ATOMS: atom_id res chain seq x y z
N MET A 1 3.71 3.00 34.36
CA MET A 1 3.90 3.51 33.00
C MET A 1 2.84 2.80 32.20
N SER A 2 1.75 3.49 31.93
CA SER A 2 0.62 2.91 31.20
C SER A 2 0.98 2.94 29.73
N ASP A 3 0.78 1.83 29.07
CA ASP A 3 1.01 1.59 27.66
C ASP A 3 -0.08 2.35 26.87
N GLU A 4 0.10 3.66 26.70
CA GLU A 4 -0.93 4.56 26.15
C GLU A 4 -1.15 4.29 24.64
N HIS A 5 -0.13 3.74 23.96
CA HIS A 5 -0.17 3.34 22.55
C HIS A 5 -0.50 1.85 22.33
N ALA A 6 -0.52 1.02 23.37
CA ALA A 6 -0.99 -0.37 23.23
C ALA A 6 -2.49 -0.49 22.87
N SER A 7 -3.20 0.65 22.76
CA SER A 7 -4.63 0.71 22.46
C SER A 7 -4.97 1.11 21.02
N THR A 8 -4.02 1.60 20.22
CA THR A 8 -4.28 1.96 18.81
C THR A 8 -3.99 0.78 17.88
N ARG A 9 -4.91 0.58 16.92
CA ARG A 9 -4.82 -0.53 15.96
C ARG A 9 -3.83 -0.15 14.85
N PRO A 10 -2.97 -1.06 14.37
CA PRO A 10 -2.03 -0.78 13.28
C PRO A 10 -2.68 -0.19 12.03
N GLU A 11 -3.91 -0.59 11.73
CA GLU A 11 -4.71 -0.08 10.62
C GLU A 11 -5.13 1.38 10.81
N GLU A 12 -5.41 1.80 12.05
CA GLU A 12 -5.73 3.20 12.38
C GLU A 12 -4.48 4.08 12.23
N ASP A 13 -3.33 3.59 12.70
CA ASP A 13 -2.04 4.28 12.57
C ASP A 13 -1.63 4.42 11.11
N ALA A 14 -1.80 3.34 10.33
CA ALA A 14 -1.57 3.36 8.88
C ALA A 14 -2.51 4.33 8.16
N ALA A 15 -3.77 4.43 8.57
CA ALA A 15 -4.72 5.38 8.02
C ALA A 15 -4.33 6.82 8.35
N ARG A 16 -3.92 7.12 9.59
CA ARG A 16 -3.40 8.44 9.98
C ARG A 16 -2.18 8.81 9.13
N LEU A 17 -1.16 7.94 9.08
CA LEU A 17 0.04 8.17 8.27
C LEU A 17 -0.29 8.35 6.78
N GLY A 18 -1.22 7.55 6.24
CA GLY A 18 -1.66 7.68 4.86
C GLY A 18 -2.32 9.03 4.57
N LEU A 19 -3.16 9.53 5.47
CA LEU A 19 -3.81 10.85 5.32
C LEU A 19 -2.81 12.00 5.37
N VAL A 20 -1.79 11.90 6.22
CA VAL A 20 -0.70 12.87 6.29
C VAL A 20 0.04 12.95 4.95
N VAL A 21 0.40 11.81 4.37
CA VAL A 21 1.09 11.75 3.07
C VAL A 21 0.23 12.33 1.94
N VAL A 22 -1.09 12.12 1.97
CA VAL A 22 -2.03 12.75 1.02
C VAL A 22 -2.09 14.27 1.23
N GLY A 23 -2.08 14.74 2.48
CA GLY A 23 -1.99 16.16 2.82
C GLY A 23 -0.72 16.82 2.29
N GLU A 24 0.43 16.16 2.45
CA GLU A 24 1.70 16.62 1.92
C GLU A 24 1.69 16.68 0.39
N ALA A 25 1.13 15.66 -0.27
CA ALA A 25 0.96 15.67 -1.71
C ALA A 25 0.07 16.82 -2.20
N ALA A 26 -0.98 17.15 -1.45
CA ALA A 26 -1.84 18.30 -1.74
C ALA A 26 -1.10 19.63 -1.55
N ALA A 27 -0.30 19.76 -0.48
CA ALA A 27 0.53 20.94 -0.24
C ALA A 27 1.56 21.12 -1.37
N LEU A 28 2.27 20.04 -1.77
CA LEU A 28 3.19 20.02 -2.91
C LEU A 28 2.50 20.41 -4.22
N HIS A 29 1.28 19.92 -4.44
CA HIS A 29 0.51 20.25 -5.63
C HIS A 29 0.11 21.73 -5.67
N SER A 30 -0.32 22.28 -4.53
CA SER A 30 -0.74 23.67 -4.41
C SER A 30 0.40 24.67 -4.63
N GLY A 31 1.63 24.27 -4.33
CA GLY A 31 2.80 25.16 -4.34
C GLY A 31 2.76 26.25 -3.27
N ASP A 32 1.90 26.11 -2.26
CA ASP A 32 1.82 27.01 -1.12
C ASP A 32 2.86 26.61 -0.06
N GLU A 33 3.91 27.40 0.07
CA GLU A 33 5.00 27.19 1.04
C GLU A 33 4.47 27.10 2.47
N SER A 34 3.43 27.87 2.81
CA SER A 34 2.84 27.82 4.16
C SER A 34 2.08 26.51 4.41
N ALA A 35 1.47 25.94 3.36
CA ALA A 35 0.85 24.63 3.43
C ALA A 35 1.90 23.51 3.53
N LEU A 36 3.06 23.68 2.88
CA LEU A 36 4.18 22.75 2.99
C LEU A 36 4.76 22.74 4.41
N ASP A 37 5.06 23.90 4.99
CA ASP A 37 5.54 24.02 6.37
C ASP A 37 4.55 23.39 7.36
N ALA A 38 3.24 23.69 7.21
CA ALA A 38 2.19 23.11 8.03
C ALA A 38 2.09 21.58 7.86
N SER A 39 2.29 21.07 6.65
CA SER A 39 2.32 19.63 6.39
C SER A 39 3.52 18.96 7.05
N GLU A 40 4.70 19.57 7.01
CA GLU A 40 5.91 19.06 7.67
C GLU A 40 5.73 18.99 9.20
N GLU A 41 5.13 20.01 9.79
CA GLU A 41 4.79 20.00 11.21
C GLU A 41 3.77 18.91 11.54
N ASN A 42 2.72 18.76 10.71
CA ASN A 42 1.70 17.74 10.88
C ASN A 42 2.27 16.31 10.80
N ILE A 43 3.24 16.05 9.91
CA ILE A 43 3.97 14.78 9.85
C ILE A 43 4.68 14.50 11.16
N ARG A 44 5.41 15.49 11.69
CA ARG A 44 6.17 15.36 12.93
C ARG A 44 5.25 15.08 14.10
N GLU A 45 4.18 15.85 14.24
CA GLU A 45 3.17 15.66 15.30
C GLU A 45 2.46 14.31 15.20
N THR A 46 2.12 13.87 13.98
CA THR A 46 1.47 12.57 13.79
C THR A 46 2.39 11.44 14.17
N VAL A 47 3.66 11.47 13.77
CA VAL A 47 4.62 10.41 14.12
C VAL A 47 4.96 10.44 15.60
N ASP A 48 5.10 11.63 16.21
CA ASP A 48 5.32 11.77 17.65
C ASP A 48 4.17 11.15 18.46
N GLY A 49 2.93 11.32 17.99
CA GLY A 49 1.75 10.68 18.60
C GLY A 49 1.64 9.16 18.39
N LEU A 50 2.53 8.55 17.59
CA LEU A 50 2.54 7.11 17.30
C LEU A 50 3.73 6.37 17.93
N VAL A 51 4.63 7.06 18.61
CA VAL A 51 5.83 6.47 19.22
C VAL A 51 5.81 6.63 20.73
N ASP A 52 6.22 5.57 21.45
CA ASP A 52 6.25 5.57 22.93
C ASP A 52 7.35 6.46 23.52
N GLU A 53 8.45 6.63 22.77
CA GLU A 53 9.59 7.45 23.15
C GLU A 53 9.87 8.49 22.07
N PRO A 54 10.30 9.71 22.44
CA PRO A 54 10.67 10.72 21.48
C PRO A 54 11.71 10.18 20.49
N LEU A 55 11.53 10.49 19.21
CA LEU A 55 12.48 10.09 18.19
C LEU A 55 13.86 10.69 18.49
N THR A 56 14.90 9.91 18.22
CA THR A 56 16.26 10.46 18.17
C THR A 56 16.37 11.44 17.00
N PRO A 57 17.28 12.43 17.03
CA PRO A 57 17.44 13.40 15.95
C PRO A 57 17.67 12.75 14.57
N ARG A 58 18.33 11.58 14.55
CA ARG A 58 18.55 10.83 13.31
C ARG A 58 17.28 10.15 12.80
N GLN A 59 16.41 9.67 13.68
CA GLN A 59 15.13 9.09 13.29
C GLN A 59 14.17 10.15 12.77
N GLU A 60 14.11 11.32 13.39
CA GLU A 60 13.34 12.47 12.88
C GLU A 60 13.73 12.82 11.45
N GLU A 61 15.04 12.91 11.18
CA GLU A 61 15.56 13.18 9.84
C GLU A 61 15.16 12.10 8.83
N VAL A 62 15.17 10.83 9.24
CA VAL A 62 14.74 9.71 8.39
C VAL A 62 13.24 9.79 8.10
N VAL A 63 12.43 10.03 9.11
CA VAL A 63 10.97 10.18 8.98
C VAL A 63 10.64 11.33 8.03
N GLN A 64 11.28 12.48 8.19
CA GLN A 64 11.03 13.63 7.32
C GLN A 64 11.40 13.35 5.85
N ARG A 65 12.51 12.62 5.61
CA ARG A 65 12.88 12.19 4.24
C ARG A 65 11.89 11.17 3.66
N LEU A 66 11.38 10.25 4.49
CA LEU A 66 10.39 9.27 4.05
C LEU A 66 9.06 9.93 3.72
N ALA A 67 8.61 10.88 4.53
CA ALA A 67 7.42 11.66 4.25
C ALA A 67 7.59 12.45 2.95
N SER A 68 8.65 13.25 2.82
CA SER A 68 8.96 13.99 1.58
C SER A 68 8.99 13.12 0.32
N ALA A 69 9.59 11.92 0.42
CA ALA A 69 9.57 10.95 -0.67
C ALA A 69 8.15 10.42 -0.94
N GLY A 70 7.39 10.09 0.10
CA GLY A 70 6.00 9.63 0.03
C GLY A 70 5.05 10.67 -0.56
N GLY A 71 5.12 11.92 -0.10
CA GLY A 71 4.36 13.05 -0.63
C GLY A 71 4.70 13.32 -2.10
N THR A 72 5.99 13.30 -2.46
CA THR A 72 6.43 13.48 -3.86
C THR A 72 5.91 12.37 -4.77
N LEU A 73 6.01 11.10 -4.34
CA LEU A 73 5.47 9.97 -5.09
C LEU A 73 3.96 10.07 -5.25
N THR A 74 3.25 10.42 -4.18
CA THR A 74 1.79 10.56 -4.17
C THR A 74 1.33 11.71 -5.07
N ALA A 75 2.00 12.86 -5.02
CA ALA A 75 1.74 13.99 -5.90
C ALA A 75 2.01 13.64 -7.38
N GLY A 76 3.14 12.97 -7.67
CA GLY A 76 3.49 12.55 -9.02
C GLY A 76 2.52 11.53 -9.62
N LEU A 77 2.15 10.50 -8.84
CA LEU A 77 1.17 9.49 -9.24
C LEU A 77 -0.23 10.09 -9.41
N SER A 78 -0.63 11.01 -8.52
CA SER A 78 -1.91 11.71 -8.62
C SER A 78 -1.97 12.60 -9.86
N GLY A 79 -0.87 13.30 -10.18
CA GLY A 79 -0.71 14.05 -11.44
C GLY A 79 -0.84 13.16 -12.68
N ALA A 80 -0.17 12.01 -12.70
CA ALA A 80 -0.26 11.06 -13.79
C ALA A 80 -1.68 10.49 -13.97
N LEU A 81 -2.34 10.13 -12.87
CA LEU A 81 -3.70 9.59 -12.88
C LEU A 81 -4.73 10.66 -13.29
N ALA A 82 -4.58 11.89 -12.82
CA ALA A 82 -5.41 13.03 -13.21
C ALA A 82 -5.33 13.27 -14.72
N ALA A 83 -4.11 13.29 -15.28
CA ALA A 83 -3.89 13.42 -16.72
C ALA A 83 -4.50 12.26 -17.53
N GLN A 84 -4.39 11.02 -17.03
CA GLN A 84 -4.94 9.84 -17.70
C GLN A 84 -6.48 9.81 -17.69
N THR A 85 -7.10 10.32 -16.62
CA THR A 85 -8.55 10.23 -16.39
C THR A 85 -9.32 11.50 -16.77
N GLY A 86 -8.61 12.59 -17.10
CA GLY A 86 -9.21 13.89 -17.39
C GLY A 86 -9.83 14.55 -16.15
N ARG A 87 -9.32 14.25 -14.95
CA ARG A 87 -9.76 14.83 -13.67
C ARG A 87 -8.73 15.81 -13.12
N SER A 88 -9.11 16.59 -12.10
CA SER A 88 -8.14 17.40 -11.36
C SER A 88 -7.28 16.51 -10.44
N VAL A 89 -6.11 17.00 -10.05
CA VAL A 89 -5.28 16.34 -9.03
C VAL A 89 -5.98 16.36 -7.67
N ASP A 90 -6.68 17.45 -7.35
CA ASP A 90 -7.48 17.58 -6.14
C ASP A 90 -8.56 16.50 -6.02
N ASP A 91 -9.28 16.20 -7.11
CA ASP A 91 -10.30 15.13 -7.13
C ASP A 91 -9.68 13.75 -6.87
N VAL A 92 -8.47 13.53 -7.38
CA VAL A 92 -7.73 12.27 -7.19
C VAL A 92 -7.26 12.12 -5.75
N LEU A 93 -6.67 13.17 -5.19
CA LEU A 93 -6.19 13.20 -3.80
C LEU A 93 -7.37 13.08 -2.81
N GLU A 94 -8.49 13.78 -3.07
CA GLU A 94 -9.72 13.64 -2.30
C GLU A 94 -10.25 12.20 -2.36
N GLY A 95 -10.25 11.59 -3.54
CA GLY A 95 -10.63 10.18 -3.73
C GLY A 95 -9.72 9.22 -2.95
N ALA A 96 -8.42 9.49 -2.91
CA ALA A 96 -7.45 8.71 -2.14
C ALA A 96 -7.72 8.84 -0.63
N ALA A 97 -7.88 10.06 -0.10
CA ALA A 97 -8.20 10.30 1.30
C ALA A 97 -9.51 9.60 1.72
N ARG A 98 -10.56 9.72 0.89
CA ARG A 98 -11.84 9.03 1.13
C ARG A 98 -11.68 7.51 1.18
N SER A 99 -10.83 6.95 0.31
CA SER A 99 -10.55 5.52 0.27
C SER A 99 -9.83 5.04 1.52
N ILE A 100 -8.87 5.81 2.04
CA ILE A 100 -8.14 5.50 3.28
C ILE A 100 -9.11 5.45 4.47
N VAL A 101 -9.94 6.49 4.65
CA VAL A 101 -10.94 6.53 5.74
C VAL A 101 -11.95 5.39 5.61
N TRP A 102 -12.37 5.07 4.39
CA TRP A 102 -13.26 3.93 4.17
C TRP A 102 -12.60 2.60 4.53
N GLN A 103 -11.33 2.39 4.18
CA GLN A 103 -10.59 1.18 4.54
C GLN A 103 -10.42 1.02 6.05
N GLU A 104 -10.09 2.10 6.76
CA GLU A 104 -10.00 2.11 8.23
C GLU A 104 -11.35 1.68 8.85
N ARG A 105 -12.45 2.28 8.39
CA ARG A 105 -13.78 1.94 8.88
C ARG A 105 -14.12 0.47 8.64
N MET A 106 -13.79 -0.07 7.47
CA MET A 106 -14.04 -1.49 7.16
C MET A 106 -13.19 -2.44 8.00
N ALA A 107 -11.96 -2.06 8.35
CA ALA A 107 -11.15 -2.81 9.30
C ALA A 107 -11.80 -2.78 10.69
N ALA A 108 -12.25 -1.61 11.16
CA ALA A 108 -12.95 -1.48 12.44
C ALA A 108 -14.26 -2.26 12.54
N ASP A 109 -15.05 -2.29 11.47
CA ASP A 109 -16.28 -3.07 11.47
C ASP A 109 -15.98 -4.58 11.50
N ARG A 110 -14.88 -5.05 10.89
CA ARG A 110 -14.44 -6.45 10.96
C ARG A 110 -13.99 -6.83 12.37
N ASP A 111 -13.17 -5.99 13.00
CA ASP A 111 -12.67 -6.26 14.35
C ASP A 111 -13.82 -6.36 15.37
N ARG A 112 -14.82 -5.48 15.25
CA ARG A 112 -16.02 -5.55 16.11
C ARG A 112 -16.80 -6.84 15.90
N HIS A 113 -16.99 -7.25 14.64
CA HIS A 113 -17.67 -8.49 14.32
C HIS A 113 -16.91 -9.71 14.86
N ASP A 114 -15.58 -9.72 14.76
CA ASP A 114 -14.74 -10.81 15.29
C ASP A 114 -14.77 -10.84 16.84
N ALA A 115 -14.79 -9.67 17.49
CA ALA A 115 -14.98 -9.58 18.95
C ALA A 115 -16.36 -10.07 19.40
N GLU A 116 -17.43 -9.71 18.69
CA GLU A 116 -18.79 -10.19 18.94
C GLU A 116 -18.89 -11.72 18.80
N LEU A 117 -18.20 -12.31 17.82
CA LEU A 117 -18.11 -13.77 17.67
C LEU A 117 -17.34 -14.44 18.81
N ALA A 118 -16.29 -13.79 19.33
CA ALA A 118 -15.51 -14.30 20.46
C ALA A 118 -16.30 -14.25 21.78
N GLU A 119 -17.11 -13.21 22.01
CA GLU A 119 -17.99 -13.10 23.19
C GLU A 119 -19.27 -13.96 23.09
N GLY A 120 -19.69 -14.32 21.87
CA GLY A 120 -20.92 -15.06 21.59
C GLY A 120 -20.83 -16.59 21.68
N LEU A 121 -19.67 -17.17 22.01
CA LEU A 121 -19.53 -18.62 22.24
C LEU A 121 -19.86 -18.94 23.72
N PRO A 122 -21.00 -19.58 24.03
CA PRO A 122 -21.13 -20.23 25.32
C PRO A 122 -20.07 -21.33 25.36
N GLU A 123 -19.15 -21.27 26.31
CA GLU A 123 -18.39 -22.45 26.73
C GLU A 123 -19.42 -23.54 27.01
N GLN A 124 -19.56 -24.51 26.10
CA GLN A 124 -20.17 -25.78 26.44
C GLN A 124 -19.25 -26.39 27.47
N HIS A 125 -19.60 -26.13 28.72
CA HIS A 125 -19.09 -26.80 29.89
C HIS A 125 -19.48 -28.27 29.71
N ASP A 126 -18.61 -29.05 29.08
CA ASP A 126 -18.61 -30.51 29.18
C ASP A 126 -18.25 -30.86 30.63
N ALA A 127 -19.20 -30.61 31.52
CA ALA A 127 -19.20 -31.04 32.90
C ALA A 127 -20.35 -32.03 33.07
N ASP A 128 -20.18 -33.22 32.50
CA ASP A 128 -20.85 -34.42 32.99
C ASP A 128 -19.83 -35.55 33.05
N GLY A 129 -19.28 -35.73 34.25
CA GLY A 129 -18.56 -36.95 34.59
C GLY A 129 -19.50 -38.15 34.54
N HIS A 130 -19.16 -39.13 33.72
CA HIS A 130 -19.63 -40.51 33.89
C HIS A 130 -18.43 -41.44 33.72
N ASP A 131 -17.86 -41.83 34.85
CA ASP A 131 -17.13 -43.08 34.99
C ASP A 131 -18.10 -44.25 34.66
N ALA A 132 -17.95 -44.87 33.49
CA ALA A 132 -18.35 -46.26 33.27
C ALA A 132 -17.68 -46.90 32.04
N ASP A 133 -16.77 -47.84 32.35
CA ASP A 133 -16.46 -49.10 31.64
C ASP A 133 -15.35 -49.13 30.56
N PRO A 134 -14.16 -49.72 30.86
CA PRO A 134 -13.10 -49.98 29.90
C PRO A 134 -13.23 -51.38 29.29
N ARG A 135 -14.32 -51.68 28.58
CA ARG A 135 -14.47 -52.96 27.83
C ARG A 135 -15.29 -52.82 26.56
N SER A 136 -14.78 -52.11 25.55
CA SER A 136 -15.16 -52.34 24.13
C SER A 136 -14.15 -51.70 23.18
N ALA A 137 -12.93 -52.21 23.17
CA ALA A 137 -12.14 -52.17 21.95
C ALA A 137 -12.65 -53.29 21.04
N ARG A 138 -13.17 -52.95 19.85
CA ARG A 138 -12.86 -53.57 18.54
C ARG A 138 -14.02 -53.40 17.54
N GLN A 139 -13.62 -53.12 16.29
CA GLN A 139 -14.33 -53.28 15.02
C GLN A 139 -15.31 -52.15 14.62
N HIS A 140 -14.84 -51.18 13.84
CA HIS A 140 -14.93 -51.31 12.38
C HIS A 140 -14.15 -50.21 11.65
N GLU A 141 -13.04 -50.62 11.05
CA GLU A 141 -12.47 -49.97 9.87
C GLU A 141 -13.50 -50.04 8.73
N ARG A 142 -13.79 -48.90 8.07
CA ARG A 142 -14.02 -48.76 6.62
C ARG A 142 -13.67 -47.33 6.18
N GLU A 143 -12.61 -47.24 5.37
CA GLU A 143 -12.12 -46.11 4.55
C GLU A 143 -13.15 -45.68 3.46
N PRO A 144 -12.81 -44.80 2.47
CA PRO A 144 -12.00 -43.55 2.46
C PRO A 144 -12.75 -42.40 1.74
N GLU A 145 -12.64 -41.14 2.19
CA GLU A 145 -13.09 -39.99 1.39
C GLU A 145 -12.03 -38.88 1.25
N GLN A 146 -11.35 -38.94 0.10
CA GLN A 146 -11.15 -37.82 -0.82
C GLN A 146 -10.67 -36.50 -0.20
N ARG A 147 -9.43 -36.51 0.29
CA ARG A 147 -8.60 -35.30 0.31
C ARG A 147 -7.79 -35.22 -0.99
N ARG A 148 -7.77 -34.01 -1.55
CA ARG A 148 -6.88 -33.47 -2.61
C ARG A 148 -7.45 -33.48 -4.03
N VAL A 149 -8.46 -32.65 -4.26
CA VAL A 149 -8.61 -31.94 -5.53
C VAL A 149 -8.84 -30.47 -5.20
N SER A 150 -7.97 -29.60 -5.73
CA SER A 150 -8.10 -28.15 -5.95
C SER A 150 -6.90 -27.35 -5.44
N ASP A 151 -5.69 -27.68 -5.88
CA ASP A 151 -4.52 -26.81 -5.72
C ASP A 151 -3.58 -26.79 -6.95
N ASP A 152 -4.07 -27.17 -8.14
CA ASP A 152 -3.22 -27.27 -9.35
C ASP A 152 -3.73 -26.48 -10.57
N GLN A 153 -4.63 -25.51 -10.40
CA GLN A 153 -5.14 -24.69 -11.53
C GLN A 153 -4.74 -23.21 -11.50
N ARG A 154 -3.95 -22.75 -10.52
CA ARG A 154 -3.55 -21.33 -10.43
C ARG A 154 -2.13 -21.03 -10.91
N GLN A 155 -1.49 -21.96 -11.64
CA GLN A 155 -0.13 -21.78 -12.18
C GLN A 155 -0.02 -21.92 -13.71
N ARG A 156 -1.12 -21.89 -14.49
CA ARG A 156 -1.07 -21.99 -15.97
C ARG A 156 -1.86 -20.93 -16.73
N SER A 157 -1.91 -19.69 -16.23
CA SER A 157 -2.35 -18.56 -17.04
C SER A 157 -1.36 -17.40 -16.85
N GLY A 158 -0.16 -17.59 -17.39
CA GLY A 158 0.93 -16.64 -17.25
C GLY A 158 2.08 -16.84 -18.24
N GLU A 159 1.84 -17.48 -19.38
CA GLU A 159 2.86 -17.59 -20.42
C GLU A 159 2.23 -17.77 -21.81
N ASP A 160 1.65 -16.70 -22.36
CA ASP A 160 1.53 -16.53 -23.82
C ASP A 160 1.22 -15.07 -24.14
N THR A 161 2.27 -14.26 -24.24
CA THR A 161 2.28 -13.02 -25.03
C THR A 161 3.73 -12.63 -25.29
N ARG A 162 4.47 -13.56 -25.92
CA ARG A 162 5.72 -13.22 -26.61
C ARG A 162 5.39 -12.91 -28.06
N ARG A 163 5.44 -11.62 -28.37
CA ARG A 163 6.18 -11.06 -29.52
C ARG A 163 5.76 -11.57 -30.90
N ASP A 164 4.69 -10.97 -31.42
CA ASP A 164 4.55 -10.72 -32.85
C ASP A 164 4.85 -9.24 -33.10
N THR A 165 6.12 -8.93 -33.39
CA THR A 165 6.52 -7.67 -33.99
C THR A 165 6.36 -7.82 -35.50
N GLU A 166 5.22 -7.36 -36.01
CA GLU A 166 5.02 -7.09 -37.43
C GLU A 166 5.94 -5.92 -37.86
N ASP A 167 6.93 -6.29 -38.67
CA ASP A 167 7.10 -5.79 -40.03
C ASP A 167 6.61 -4.34 -40.29
N THR A 168 7.52 -3.38 -40.21
CA THR A 168 7.55 -2.17 -41.06
C THR A 168 8.83 -1.36 -40.76
N ALA A 169 9.87 -1.54 -41.57
CA ALA A 169 10.85 -0.49 -41.92
C ALA A 169 11.97 -1.05 -42.83
N ASP A 170 11.63 -1.33 -44.09
CA ASP A 170 12.59 -1.09 -45.18
C ASP A 170 12.41 0.38 -45.59
N GLU A 171 13.40 1.23 -45.28
CA GLU A 171 13.90 2.23 -46.23
C GLU A 171 15.14 2.95 -45.68
N ARG A 172 16.29 2.35 -45.99
CA ARG A 172 17.48 3.00 -46.57
C ARG A 172 17.45 4.53 -46.61
N ARG A 173 18.39 5.18 -45.89
CA ARG A 173 19.28 6.20 -46.47
C ARG A 173 20.47 6.49 -45.53
N ARG A 174 21.66 6.31 -46.07
CA ARG A 174 22.98 6.53 -45.47
C ARG A 174 23.23 8.02 -45.20
N PRO A 175 23.97 8.42 -44.17
CA PRO A 175 24.76 9.64 -44.23
C PRO A 175 26.13 9.29 -44.81
N GLY A 176 26.32 9.67 -46.08
CA GLY A 176 27.63 9.74 -46.70
C GLY A 176 28.43 10.88 -46.07
N SER A 177 29.64 10.55 -45.67
CA SER A 177 30.77 11.44 -45.47
C SER A 177 30.97 12.39 -46.64
N ASP A 178 31.13 13.68 -46.38
CA ASP A 178 31.97 14.57 -47.18
C ASP A 178 32.52 15.72 -46.31
N ASP A 179 33.79 15.52 -45.96
CA ASP A 179 34.90 16.46 -46.02
C ASP A 179 34.58 17.87 -46.55
N ARG A 180 34.89 18.90 -45.74
CA ARG A 180 35.70 20.06 -46.18
C ARG A 180 36.09 20.97 -45.02
N ARG A 181 37.40 20.99 -44.79
CA ARG A 181 38.14 21.96 -43.98
C ARG A 181 38.24 23.33 -44.67
N HIS A 182 38.38 24.37 -43.83
CA HIS A 182 39.37 25.48 -43.90
C HIS A 182 39.00 26.85 -44.57
N PRO A 183 39.73 27.97 -44.24
CA PRO A 183 39.17 29.15 -43.52
C PRO A 183 39.50 30.54 -44.17
N ARG A 184 39.27 31.65 -43.41
CA ARG A 184 39.63 33.09 -43.63
C ARG A 184 38.72 33.84 -44.63
N SER A 185 38.41 35.15 -44.51
CA SER A 185 39.21 36.32 -44.10
C SER A 185 38.31 37.52 -43.72
N ASP A 186 38.92 38.51 -43.06
CA ASP A 186 38.48 39.89 -42.85
C ASP A 186 37.95 40.61 -44.11
N ASP A 187 36.94 41.48 -43.96
CA ASP A 187 36.97 42.92 -44.31
C ASP A 187 35.54 43.51 -44.28
N ARG A 188 35.30 44.49 -43.40
CA ARG A 188 34.65 45.80 -43.65
C ARG A 188 34.21 46.49 -42.35
#